data_AF-A0A7X5WQY0-F1
#
_entry.id   AF-A0A7X5WQY0-F1
#
_cell.length_a   1.000
_cell.length_b   1.000
_cell.length_c   1.000
_cell.angle_alpha   90.00
_cell.angle_beta   90.00
_cell.angle_gamma   90.00
#
_symmetry.space_group_name_H-M   'P 1'
#
loop_
_entity.id
_entity.type
_entity.pdbx_description
1 polymer ?
#
loop_
_entity_poly.entity_id
_entity_poly.type
_entity_poly.pdbx_seq_one_letter_code
_entity_poly.pdbx_strand_id
1 'polypeptide(L)' 'EEETDLDEGGARVTHVMDDSPADRAGLRRGDVIIGFNGKTIRGPAGLTKQI' A
#
# COMPACT_ATOMS: atom_id res chain seq x y z
N GLU A 1 21.25 -7.36 -6.48
CA GLU A 1 20.49 -6.87 -5.33
C GLU A 1 19.04 -7.18 -5.63
N GLU A 2 18.30 -7.81 -4.72
CA GLU A 2 17.01 -8.44 -5.03
C GLU A 2 15.99 -7.38 -5.47
N GLU A 3 15.80 -7.29 -6.79
CA GLU A 3 14.80 -6.50 -7.47
C GLU A 3 13.44 -7.04 -7.03
N THR A 4 12.73 -6.30 -6.17
CA THR A 4 11.34 -6.62 -5.88
C THR A 4 10.52 -6.27 -7.11
N ASP A 5 10.39 -7.25 -8.00
CA ASP A 5 9.35 -7.34 -9.02
C ASP A 5 7.99 -7.01 -8.37
N LEU A 6 7.57 -5.75 -8.47
CA LEU A 6 6.20 -5.30 -8.27
C LEU A 6 5.73 -4.60 -9.55
N ASP A 7 6.18 -5.12 -10.68
CA ASP A 7 5.89 -4.68 -12.05
C ASP A 7 4.38 -4.74 -12.40
N GLU A 8 3.55 -5.31 -11.52
CA GLU A 8 2.10 -5.17 -11.51
C GLU A 8 1.61 -4.23 -10.39
N GLY A 9 2.08 -2.97 -10.47
CA GLY A 9 1.51 -1.75 -9.90
C GLY A 9 0.59 -1.87 -8.68
N GLY A 10 1.15 -1.96 -7.48
CA GLY A 10 0.38 -1.79 -6.25
C GLY A 10 1.22 -1.92 -4.98
N ALA A 11 0.75 -1.31 -3.89
CA ALA A 11 1.32 -1.46 -2.56
C ALA A 11 0.57 -2.56 -1.80
N ARG A 12 1.22 -3.70 -1.59
CA ARG A 12 0.65 -4.83 -0.85
C ARG A 12 0.71 -4.57 0.65
N VAL A 13 -0.43 -4.68 1.32
CA VAL A 13 -0.57 -4.50 2.76
C VAL A 13 -0.10 -5.76 3.47
N THR A 14 1.07 -5.69 4.11
CA THR A 14 1.67 -6.82 4.85
C THR A 14 1.24 -6.86 6.31
N HIS A 15 0.93 -5.70 6.88
CA HIS A 15 0.48 -5.54 8.26
C HIS A 15 -0.33 -4.23 8.36
N VAL A 16 -1.37 -4.23 9.20
CA VAL A 16 -2.14 -3.04 9.54
C VAL A 16 -2.06 -2.88 11.05
N MET A 17 -1.69 -1.69 11.52
CA MET A 17 -1.65 -1.41 12.94
C MET A 17 -3.06 -1.15 13.47
N ASP A 18 -3.38 -1.68 14.65
CA ASP A 18 -4.62 -1.39 15.35
C ASP A 18 -4.74 0.12 15.66
N ASP A 19 -5.93 0.70 15.51
CA ASP A 19 -6.21 2.14 15.64
C ASP A 19 -5.53 3.05 14.58
N SER A 20 -4.91 2.46 13.55
CA SER A 20 -4.37 3.22 12.43
C SER A 20 -5.48 3.77 11.52
N PRO A 21 -5.21 4.83 10.74
CA PRO A 21 -6.14 5.26 9.69
C PRO A 21 -6.45 4.15 8.68
N ALA A 22 -5.55 3.18 8.50
CA ALA A 22 -5.78 2.03 7.64
C ALA A 22 -6.78 1.03 8.25
N ASP A 23 -6.67 0.76 9.56
CA ASP A 23 -7.63 -0.08 10.29
C ASP A 23 -9.03 0.54 10.33
N ARG A 24 -9.13 1.85 10.61
CA ARG A 24 -10.41 2.58 10.54
C ARG A 24 -11.00 2.65 9.13
N ALA A 25 -10.15 2.57 8.10
CA ALA A 25 -10.58 2.45 6.71
C ALA A 25 -10.99 1.02 6.33
N GLY A 26 -10.80 0.04 7.21
CA GLY A 26 -11.14 -1.37 6.99
C GLY A 26 -10.11 -2.13 6.14
N LEU A 27 -8.92 -1.55 5.94
CA LEU A 27 -7.83 -2.22 5.23
C LEU A 27 -7.34 -3.42 6.05
N ARG A 28 -7.04 -4.51 5.36
CA ARG A 28 -6.55 -5.73 5.99
C ARG A 28 -5.27 -6.22 5.34
N ARG A 29 -4.53 -7.02 6.09
CA ARG A 29 -3.38 -7.75 5.57
C ARG A 29 -3.83 -8.59 4.37
N GLY A 30 -3.14 -8.41 3.24
CA GLY A 30 -3.47 -9.06 1.98
C GLY A 30 -4.09 -8.13 0.94
N ASP A 31 -4.55 -6.95 1.34
CA ASP A 31 -5.06 -5.95 0.38
C ASP A 31 -3.92 -5.39 -0.49
N VAL A 32 -4.25 -5.04 -1.73
CA VAL A 32 -3.31 -4.40 -2.67
C VAL A 32 -3.84 -3.02 -3.02
N ILE A 33 -3.10 -1.99 -2.61
CA ILE A 33 -3.44 -0.59 -2.84
C ILE A 33 -2.86 -0.16 -4.19
N ILE A 34 -3.73 0.01 -5.18
CA ILE A 34 -3.35 0.47 -6.55
C ILE A 34 -3.43 2.00 -6.71
N GLY A 35 -3.99 2.70 -5.71
CA GLY A 35 -4.11 4.15 -5.73
C GLY A 35 -4.58 4.73 -4.39
N PHE A 36 -4.20 5.96 -4.10
CA PHE A 36 -4.57 6.69 -2.90
C PHE A 36 -4.88 8.14 -3.26
N ASN A 37 -6.01 8.67 -2.75
CA ASN A 37 -6.40 10.06 -2.94
C ASN A 37 -6.42 10.51 -4.42
N GLY A 38 -6.95 9.65 -5.31
CA GLY A 38 -7.02 9.91 -6.75
C GLY A 38 -5.69 9.83 -7.51
N LYS A 39 -4.59 9.44 -6.84
CA LYS A 39 -3.29 9.22 -7.48
C LYS A 39 -3.00 7.72 -7.56
N THR A 40 -2.65 7.24 -8.76
CA THR A 40 -2.20 5.86 -8.96
C THR A 40 -0.85 5.66 -8.27
N ILE A 41 -0.79 4.69 -7.37
CA ILE A 41 0.44 4.36 -6.66
C ILE A 41 1.04 3.12 -7.30
N ARG A 42 2.30 3.24 -7.74
CA ARG A 42 3.08 2.11 -8.24
C ARG A 42 4.04 1.69 -7.15
N GLY A 43 3.69 0.61 -6.45
CA GLY A 43 4.52 0.01 -5.43
C GLY A 43 4.46 0.69 -4.06
N PRO A 44 4.96 0.01 -3.02
CA PRO A 44 4.94 0.48 -1.64
C PRO A 44 5.68 1.81 -1.43
N ALA A 45 6.75 2.06 -2.21
CA ALA A 45 7.52 3.30 -2.13
C ALA A 45 6.72 4.56 -2.52
N GLY A 46 5.71 4.42 -3.38
CA GLY A 46 4.83 5.54 -3.75
C GLY A 46 3.86 5.93 -2.64
N LEU A 47 3.46 4.98 -1.79
CA LEU A 47 2.53 5.20 -0.68
C LEU A 47 3.22 5.89 0.50
N THR A 48 4.43 5.48 0.87
CA THR A 48 5.21 6.14 1.95
C THR A 48 5.52 7.60 1.68
N LYS A 49 5.48 8.04 0.42
CA LYS A 49 5.71 9.44 0.04
C LYS A 49 4.46 10.33 0.20
N GLN A 50 3.28 9.75 0.42
CA GLN A 50 2.01 10.47 0.50
C GLN A 50 1.31 10.42 1.87
N ILE A 51 1.83 9.63 2.81
CA ILE A 51 1.29 9.51 4.18
C ILE A 51 2.07 10.35 5.19
#